data_AF-A0A7L9BZX4-F1
#
_entry.id   AF-A0A7L9BZX4-F1
#
_cell.length_a   1.000
_cell.length_b   1.000
_cell.length_c   1.000
_cell.angle_alpha   90.00
_cell.angle_beta   90.00
_cell.angle_gamma   90.00
#
_symmetry.space_group_name_H-M   'P 1'
#
loop_
_entity.id
_entity.type
_entity.pdbx_description
1 polymer ?
#
loop_
_entity_poly.entity_id
_entity_poly.type
_entity_poly.pdbx_seq_one_letter_code
_entity_poly.pdbx_strand_id
1 'polypeptide(L)'
;MILLGSLGLFPLVAHAEEGTCYGSKDSKVFHTDAACPSGKKIIAENRIPFKSAADAEEQGRRLCRTCERRMAAGKAREEKDATAPLPPSPKDEPAHEKKSGRGKNAASQPADRSRNGKSTSDGARSLIDPVRQMTVRQVLPGGAMVLDDGEKVHLLGVCCPEDRQPLAAEAVAHIEKLVKSRKCEQSWDGPASRPELRNENGQLLLYVAAGPNRIDLGGELIEKGLAWVDRDRPCTKTDDYLAREHLAWSEGRGIWRRLDGLAGQARVLTGQYARHYHPTDCPHEVHLNEPSEITVNEAKARRLAPCCFYRAGPPVTATARKTETAAKGTQSREPANRHAKSKD
;
A
#
# COMPACT_ATOMS: atom_id res chain seq x y z
N MET A 1 -63.00 -28.43 -39.98
CA MET A 1 -61.59 -28.09 -40.25
C MET A 1 -60.97 -27.72 -38.91
N ILE A 2 -60.32 -28.69 -38.25
CA ILE A 2 -59.83 -28.56 -36.86
C ILE A 2 -58.32 -28.34 -36.92
N LEU A 3 -57.86 -27.18 -36.43
CA LEU A 3 -56.44 -26.82 -36.29
C LEU A 3 -55.93 -27.36 -34.95
N LEU A 4 -55.05 -28.37 -35.01
CA LEU A 4 -54.30 -28.89 -33.86
C LEU A 4 -53.02 -28.07 -33.69
N GLY A 5 -52.94 -27.31 -32.60
CA GLY A 5 -51.76 -26.57 -32.18
C GLY A 5 -50.76 -27.47 -31.44
N SER A 6 -49.51 -27.46 -31.89
CA SER A 6 -48.41 -28.21 -31.29
C SER A 6 -47.74 -27.36 -30.20
N LEU A 7 -47.86 -27.77 -28.94
CA LEU A 7 -47.14 -27.19 -27.81
C LEU A 7 -45.68 -27.69 -27.82
N GLY A 8 -44.75 -26.79 -28.10
CA GLY A 8 -43.31 -27.06 -28.03
C GLY A 8 -42.80 -27.04 -26.60
N LEU A 9 -42.38 -28.21 -26.10
CA LEU A 9 -41.58 -28.35 -24.88
C LEU A 9 -40.14 -27.92 -25.17
N PHE A 10 -39.72 -26.77 -24.62
CA PHE A 10 -38.31 -26.41 -24.55
C PHE A 10 -37.68 -27.06 -23.31
N PRO A 11 -36.50 -27.71 -23.42
CA PRO A 11 -35.81 -28.24 -22.25
C PRO A 11 -35.31 -27.08 -21.38
N LEU A 12 -35.65 -27.11 -20.08
CA LEU A 12 -34.98 -26.30 -19.07
C LEU A 12 -33.49 -26.72 -19.03
N VAL A 13 -32.61 -25.85 -19.49
CA VAL A 13 -31.17 -25.97 -19.23
C VAL A 13 -30.96 -25.53 -17.79
N ALA A 14 -30.76 -26.50 -16.89
CA ALA A 14 -30.34 -26.22 -15.53
C ALA A 14 -28.97 -25.53 -15.58
N HIS A 15 -28.92 -24.25 -15.21
CA HIS A 15 -27.68 -23.55 -14.97
C HIS A 15 -26.99 -24.22 -13.77
N ALA A 16 -25.94 -25.00 -14.04
CA ALA A 16 -25.10 -25.58 -13.01
C ALA A 16 -24.50 -24.44 -12.17
N GLU A 17 -24.81 -24.42 -10.88
CA GLU A 17 -24.32 -23.40 -9.97
C GLU A 17 -22.79 -23.40 -9.92
N GLU A 18 -22.23 -22.21 -10.10
CA GLU A 18 -20.81 -21.90 -10.22
C GLU A 18 -20.08 -22.13 -8.89
N GLY A 19 -19.69 -23.37 -8.64
CA GLY A 19 -18.79 -23.76 -7.56
C GLY A 19 -17.54 -24.47 -8.06
N THR A 20 -17.03 -24.14 -9.24
CA THR A 20 -15.92 -24.88 -9.86
C THR A 20 -14.60 -24.65 -9.13
N CYS A 21 -14.18 -25.66 -8.37
CA CYS A 21 -12.80 -25.83 -7.96
C CYS A 21 -11.95 -26.09 -9.20
N TYR A 22 -10.69 -25.64 -9.22
CA TYR A 22 -9.80 -25.86 -10.36
C TYR A 22 -8.35 -26.09 -9.92
N GLY A 23 -7.61 -26.90 -10.67
CA GLY A 23 -6.19 -27.18 -10.46
C GLY A 23 -5.37 -26.99 -11.73
N SER A 24 -4.06 -27.23 -11.65
CA SER A 24 -3.17 -27.23 -12.82
C SER A 24 -2.80 -28.66 -13.20
N LYS A 25 -2.71 -29.00 -14.50
CA LYS A 25 -2.20 -30.30 -14.99
C LYS A 25 -0.89 -30.72 -14.31
N ASP A 26 -0.01 -29.76 -14.07
CA ASP A 26 1.36 -29.99 -13.57
C ASP A 26 1.50 -29.93 -12.04
N SER A 27 0.41 -29.73 -11.29
CA SER A 27 0.48 -29.52 -9.84
C SER A 27 -0.55 -30.35 -9.08
N LYS A 28 -0.15 -30.99 -8.00
CA LYS A 28 -1.07 -31.69 -7.08
C LYS A 28 -1.92 -30.73 -6.23
N VAL A 29 -1.98 -29.44 -6.54
CA VAL A 29 -2.73 -28.43 -5.78
C VAL A 29 -3.96 -27.97 -6.55
N PHE A 30 -5.09 -27.87 -5.86
CA PHE A 30 -6.33 -27.27 -6.39
C PHE A 30 -6.76 -26.02 -5.60
N HIS A 31 -7.64 -25.23 -6.20
CA HIS A 31 -8.13 -23.95 -5.69
C HIS A 31 -9.66 -23.97 -5.68
N THR A 32 -10.26 -23.54 -4.57
CA THR A 32 -11.73 -23.41 -4.41
C THR A 32 -12.23 -22.01 -4.72
N ASP A 33 -11.32 -21.02 -4.73
CA ASP A 33 -11.64 -19.60 -4.90
C ASP A 33 -11.09 -19.08 -6.24
N ALA A 34 -11.98 -18.54 -7.09
CA ALA A 34 -11.61 -17.88 -8.34
C ALA A 34 -10.72 -16.65 -8.12
N ALA A 35 -10.80 -16.02 -6.95
CA ALA A 35 -9.98 -14.89 -6.54
C ALA A 35 -8.62 -15.32 -5.93
N CYS A 36 -8.28 -16.61 -5.90
CA CYS A 36 -7.00 -17.06 -5.37
C CYS A 36 -5.82 -16.56 -6.24
N PRO A 37 -4.84 -15.82 -5.69
CA PRO A 37 -3.71 -15.29 -6.47
C PRO A 37 -2.88 -16.38 -7.17
N SER A 38 -2.69 -17.53 -6.52
CA SER A 38 -1.98 -18.66 -7.12
C SER A 38 -2.79 -19.32 -8.23
N GLY A 39 -4.11 -19.44 -8.05
CA GLY A 39 -5.00 -20.01 -9.07
C GLY A 39 -5.08 -19.15 -10.33
N LYS A 40 -5.04 -17.81 -10.19
CA LYS A 40 -5.01 -16.87 -11.33
C LYS A 40 -3.78 -17.00 -12.22
N LYS A 41 -2.68 -17.56 -11.71
CA LYS A 41 -1.44 -17.80 -12.49
C LYS A 41 -1.52 -19.06 -13.36
N ILE A 42 -2.54 -19.90 -13.17
CA ILE A 42 -2.76 -21.09 -13.99
C ILE A 42 -3.36 -20.64 -15.32
N ILE A 43 -2.59 -20.78 -16.40
CA ILE A 43 -3.04 -20.53 -17.77
C ILE A 43 -4.23 -21.44 -18.12
N ALA A 44 -5.11 -20.98 -19.01
CA ALA A 44 -6.38 -21.66 -19.31
C ALA A 44 -6.16 -23.10 -19.80
N GLU A 45 -5.12 -23.33 -20.60
CA GLU A 45 -4.77 -24.61 -21.21
C GLU A 45 -4.32 -25.65 -20.19
N ASN A 46 -3.75 -25.20 -19.06
CA ASN A 46 -3.29 -26.07 -17.97
C ASN A 46 -4.34 -26.22 -16.86
N ARG A 47 -5.48 -25.54 -16.95
CA ARG A 47 -6.52 -25.60 -15.92
C ARG A 47 -7.34 -26.89 -16.04
N ILE A 48 -7.50 -27.60 -14.93
CA ILE A 48 -8.38 -28.76 -14.79
C ILE A 48 -9.55 -28.35 -13.88
N PRO A 49 -10.79 -28.27 -14.40
CA PRO A 49 -11.96 -28.04 -13.56
C PRO A 49 -12.33 -29.32 -12.78
N PHE A 50 -12.74 -29.16 -11.53
CA PHE A 50 -13.28 -30.23 -10.68
C PHE A 50 -14.74 -29.93 -10.35
N LYS A 51 -15.54 -30.99 -10.16
CA LYS A 51 -16.96 -30.84 -9.78
C LYS A 51 -17.12 -30.29 -8.37
N SER A 52 -16.21 -30.64 -7.47
CA SER A 52 -16.20 -30.23 -6.07
C SER A 52 -14.79 -30.34 -5.48
N ALA A 53 -14.59 -29.84 -4.26
CA ALA A 53 -13.34 -30.04 -3.53
C ALA A 53 -13.08 -31.54 -3.25
N ALA A 54 -14.13 -32.31 -2.93
CA ALA A 54 -14.03 -33.75 -2.69
C ALA A 54 -13.57 -34.52 -3.94
N ASP A 55 -14.08 -34.17 -5.13
CA ASP A 55 -13.64 -34.74 -6.42
C ASP A 55 -12.14 -34.44 -6.69
N ALA A 56 -11.67 -33.24 -6.35
CA ALA A 56 -10.26 -32.91 -6.47
C ALA A 56 -9.37 -33.72 -5.50
N GLU A 57 -9.84 -33.96 -4.28
CA GLU A 57 -9.15 -34.76 -3.26
C GLU A 57 -9.11 -36.25 -3.60
N GLU A 58 -10.21 -36.80 -4.13
CA GLU A 58 -10.28 -38.18 -4.64
C GLU A 58 -9.29 -38.40 -5.79
N GLN A 59 -9.09 -37.38 -6.63
CA GLN A 59 -8.06 -37.36 -7.68
C GLN A 59 -6.63 -37.13 -7.14
N GLY A 60 -6.42 -37.21 -5.81
CA GLY A 60 -5.12 -37.11 -5.17
C GLY A 60 -4.54 -35.71 -5.12
N ARG A 61 -5.39 -34.67 -5.21
CA ARG A 61 -4.95 -33.27 -5.11
C ARG A 61 -5.22 -32.72 -3.72
N ARG A 62 -4.36 -31.80 -3.28
CA ARG A 62 -4.47 -31.10 -2.01
C ARG A 62 -4.97 -29.68 -2.21
N LEU A 63 -5.75 -29.18 -1.25
CA LEU A 63 -6.22 -27.79 -1.27
C LEU A 63 -5.02 -26.82 -1.18
N CYS A 64 -5.07 -25.73 -1.94
CA CYS A 64 -4.10 -24.66 -1.83
C CYS A 64 -4.15 -24.05 -0.42
N ARG A 65 -2.98 -23.93 0.25
CA ARG A 65 -2.85 -23.34 1.59
C ARG A 65 -3.48 -21.95 1.74
N THR A 66 -3.52 -21.16 0.66
CA THR A 66 -4.19 -19.85 0.66
C THR A 66 -5.71 -20.00 0.64
N CYS A 67 -6.23 -20.93 -0.17
CA CYS A 67 -7.68 -21.24 -0.20
C CYS A 67 -8.13 -21.85 1.12
N GLU A 68 -7.34 -22.77 1.68
CA GLU A 68 -7.56 -23.39 2.99
C GLU A 68 -7.69 -22.33 4.10
N ARG A 69 -6.73 -21.40 4.19
CA ARG A 69 -6.80 -20.29 5.17
C ARG A 69 -8.01 -19.39 4.97
N ARG A 70 -8.39 -19.08 3.72
CA ARG A 70 -9.60 -18.28 3.43
C ARG A 70 -10.88 -18.99 3.86
N MET A 71 -10.99 -20.29 3.57
CA MET A 71 -12.15 -21.10 3.99
C MET A 71 -12.25 -21.18 5.51
N ALA A 72 -11.12 -21.41 6.20
CA ALA A 72 -11.07 -21.43 7.66
C ALA A 72 -11.45 -20.07 8.26
N ALA A 73 -10.96 -18.96 7.70
CA ALA A 73 -11.30 -17.61 8.15
C ALA A 73 -12.79 -17.27 7.93
N GLY A 74 -13.36 -17.67 6.79
CA GLY A 74 -14.79 -17.52 6.51
C GLY A 74 -15.66 -18.25 7.53
N LYS A 75 -15.35 -19.51 7.81
CA LYS A 75 -16.05 -20.31 8.82
C LYS A 75 -15.94 -19.71 10.23
N ALA A 76 -14.75 -19.26 10.63
CA ALA A 76 -14.55 -18.62 11.93
C ALA A 76 -15.36 -17.31 12.05
N ARG A 77 -15.52 -16.57 10.95
CA ARG A 77 -16.35 -15.36 10.92
C ARG A 77 -17.84 -15.70 11.03
N GLU A 78 -18.33 -16.69 10.29
CA GLU A 78 -19.71 -17.14 10.39
C GLU A 78 -20.06 -17.65 11.80
N GLU A 79 -19.16 -18.43 12.42
CA GLU A 79 -19.32 -18.90 13.81
C GLU A 79 -19.36 -17.73 14.80
N LYS A 80 -18.45 -16.75 14.64
CA LYS A 80 -18.41 -15.55 15.47
C LYS A 80 -19.65 -14.68 15.28
N ASP A 81 -20.15 -14.53 14.05
CA ASP A 81 -21.35 -13.77 13.76
C ASP A 81 -22.60 -14.50 14.30
N ALA A 82 -22.61 -15.83 14.29
CA ALA A 82 -23.69 -16.64 14.88
C ALA A 82 -23.70 -16.63 16.41
N THR A 83 -22.54 -16.44 17.05
CA THR A 83 -22.43 -16.34 18.52
C THR A 83 -22.29 -14.91 19.05
N ALA A 84 -22.25 -13.92 18.17
CA ALA A 84 -22.23 -12.52 18.58
C ALA A 84 -23.52 -12.22 19.36
N PRO A 85 -23.44 -11.83 20.64
CA PRO A 85 -24.63 -11.41 21.38
C PRO A 85 -25.26 -10.26 20.61
N LEU A 86 -26.59 -10.31 20.45
CA LEU A 86 -27.35 -9.23 19.83
C LEU A 86 -26.90 -7.91 20.46
N PRO A 87 -26.64 -6.87 19.63
CA PRO A 87 -26.20 -5.59 20.16
C PRO A 87 -27.18 -5.18 21.26
N PRO A 88 -26.69 -4.83 22.47
CA PRO A 88 -27.57 -4.45 23.55
C PRO A 88 -28.46 -3.31 23.06
N SER A 89 -29.78 -3.47 23.21
CA SER A 89 -30.73 -2.41 22.90
C SER A 89 -30.24 -1.10 23.53
N PRO A 90 -30.28 0.03 22.81
CA PRO A 90 -29.72 1.28 23.30
C PRO A 90 -30.43 1.65 24.60
N LYS A 91 -29.73 1.44 25.72
CA LYS A 91 -30.13 1.98 27.01
C LYS A 91 -29.39 3.29 27.17
N ASP A 92 -30.13 4.32 27.52
CA ASP A 92 -29.61 5.63 27.91
C ASP A 92 -28.67 5.45 29.11
N GLU A 93 -27.36 5.41 28.88
CA GLU A 93 -26.38 5.39 29.94
C GLU A 93 -25.76 6.78 30.19
N PRO A 94 -25.67 7.19 31.46
CA PRO A 94 -25.23 8.51 31.87
C PRO A 94 -23.71 8.68 31.79
N ALA A 95 -23.31 9.94 31.65
CA ALA A 95 -21.93 10.39 31.53
C ALA A 95 -21.05 9.93 32.71
N HIS A 96 -20.08 9.04 32.43
CA HIS A 96 -19.02 8.71 33.38
C HIS A 96 -17.72 9.48 33.11
N GLU A 97 -17.31 10.15 34.17
CA GLU A 97 -16.15 11.01 34.35
C GLU A 97 -14.82 10.25 34.20
N LYS A 98 -13.97 10.70 33.27
CA LYS A 98 -12.67 10.08 32.97
C LYS A 98 -11.59 10.55 33.95
N LYS A 99 -11.18 9.69 34.88
CA LYS A 99 -9.92 9.86 35.65
C LYS A 99 -8.71 9.47 34.80
N SER A 100 -7.82 10.42 34.55
CA SER A 100 -6.58 10.25 33.80
C SER A 100 -5.47 9.64 34.67
N GLY A 101 -5.19 8.35 34.48
CA GLY A 101 -4.02 7.68 35.05
C GLY A 101 -2.78 7.86 34.16
N ARG A 102 -1.82 8.66 34.62
CA ARG A 102 -0.52 8.93 33.97
C ARG A 102 0.45 7.78 34.26
N GLY A 103 0.46 6.76 33.40
CA GLY A 103 1.44 5.67 33.44
C GLY A 103 2.81 6.10 32.93
N LYS A 104 3.83 6.06 33.79
CA LYS A 104 5.24 6.24 33.46
C LYS A 104 5.78 4.91 32.93
N ASN A 105 6.04 4.80 31.63
CA ASN A 105 6.79 3.66 31.09
C ASN A 105 8.26 4.04 30.99
N ALA A 106 9.07 3.32 31.79
CA ALA A 106 10.52 3.40 31.82
C ALA A 106 11.11 2.90 30.49
N ALA A 107 11.98 3.72 29.90
CA ALA A 107 12.77 3.37 28.74
C ALA A 107 13.89 2.42 29.17
N SER A 108 13.79 1.15 28.77
CA SER A 108 14.90 0.20 28.81
C SER A 108 15.80 0.48 27.60
N GLN A 109 16.99 1.03 27.86
CA GLN A 109 18.05 1.16 26.85
C GLN A 109 18.57 -0.24 26.49
N PRO A 110 18.73 -0.59 25.20
CA PRO A 110 19.52 -1.76 24.83
C PRO A 110 21.02 -1.44 24.93
N ALA A 111 21.74 -2.36 25.57
CA ALA A 111 23.17 -2.34 25.77
C ALA A 111 23.94 -2.25 24.45
N ASP A 112 24.87 -1.30 24.45
CA ASP A 112 25.96 -1.11 23.50
C ASP A 112 26.78 -2.39 23.34
N ARG A 113 26.60 -3.08 22.21
CA ARG A 113 27.52 -4.12 21.74
C ARG A 113 28.37 -3.52 20.62
N SER A 114 29.39 -2.76 21.04
CA SER A 114 30.56 -2.43 20.25
C SER A 114 31.19 -3.72 19.68
N ARG A 115 30.85 -4.04 18.42
CA ARG A 115 31.59 -5.00 17.61
C ARG A 115 32.73 -4.25 16.95
N ASN A 116 33.90 -4.40 17.56
CA ASN A 116 35.19 -3.99 17.01
C ASN A 116 35.53 -4.91 15.82
N GLY A 117 34.94 -4.62 14.66
CA GLY A 117 35.21 -5.29 13.39
C GLY A 117 36.36 -4.57 12.67
N LYS A 118 37.56 -5.13 12.78
CA LYS A 118 38.77 -4.72 12.05
C LYS A 118 38.54 -4.90 10.55
N SER A 119 38.05 -3.85 9.89
CA SER A 119 37.88 -3.77 8.43
C SER A 119 39.26 -3.66 7.77
N THR A 120 39.73 -4.77 7.20
CA THR A 120 40.83 -4.78 6.23
C THR A 120 40.35 -4.14 4.94
N SER A 121 40.52 -2.83 4.85
CA SER A 121 40.37 -2.03 3.64
C SER A 121 41.56 -2.29 2.72
N ASP A 122 41.39 -3.18 1.73
CA ASP A 122 42.24 -3.21 0.55
C ASP A 122 41.42 -2.89 -0.69
N GLY A 123 41.50 -1.62 -1.10
CA GLY A 123 41.82 -1.28 -2.48
C GLY A 123 40.78 -1.50 -3.58
N ALA A 124 39.54 -1.89 -3.28
CA ALA A 124 38.47 -1.84 -4.28
C ALA A 124 38.06 -0.38 -4.49
N ARG A 125 38.81 0.34 -5.36
CA ARG A 125 38.35 1.60 -5.96
C ARG A 125 37.00 1.29 -6.63
N SER A 126 35.93 1.62 -5.92
CA SER A 126 34.58 1.64 -6.48
C SER A 126 34.68 2.47 -7.74
N LEU A 127 34.55 1.82 -8.90
CA LEU A 127 34.36 2.48 -10.19
C LEU A 127 33.00 3.16 -10.09
N ILE A 128 32.98 4.33 -9.44
CA ILE A 128 31.80 5.17 -9.35
C ILE A 128 31.51 5.56 -10.79
N ASP A 129 30.40 5.02 -11.31
CA ASP A 129 29.89 5.37 -12.62
C ASP A 129 29.88 6.89 -12.79
N PRO A 130 30.14 7.40 -14.00
CA PRO A 130 30.10 8.82 -14.26
C PRO A 130 28.74 9.35 -13.82
N VAL A 131 28.78 10.30 -12.87
CA VAL A 131 27.59 10.92 -12.32
C VAL A 131 26.82 11.58 -13.45
N ARG A 132 25.65 11.05 -13.79
CA ARG A 132 24.78 11.63 -14.82
C ARG A 132 24.01 12.78 -14.20
N GLN A 133 24.15 13.96 -14.81
CA GLN A 133 23.34 15.12 -14.44
C GLN A 133 21.97 15.04 -15.11
N MET A 134 20.93 15.45 -14.37
CA MET A 134 19.56 15.50 -14.84
C MET A 134 18.86 16.77 -14.36
N THR A 135 17.74 17.08 -15.01
CA THR A 135 16.83 18.16 -14.61
C THR A 135 15.44 17.56 -14.43
N VAL A 136 14.83 17.85 -13.28
CA VAL A 136 13.49 17.37 -12.92
C VAL A 136 12.47 18.36 -13.47
N ARG A 137 11.62 17.88 -14.38
CA ARG A 137 10.53 18.66 -14.97
C ARG A 137 9.32 18.73 -14.05
N GLN A 138 8.98 17.61 -13.41
CA GLN A 138 7.80 17.49 -12.58
C GLN A 138 8.03 16.49 -11.45
N VAL A 139 7.51 16.80 -10.27
CA VAL A 139 7.42 15.87 -9.14
C VAL A 139 5.98 15.35 -9.05
N LEU A 140 5.83 14.05 -8.83
CA LEU A 140 4.54 13.38 -8.70
C LEU A 140 4.38 12.79 -7.29
N PRO A 141 3.14 12.55 -6.83
CA PRO A 141 2.89 11.74 -5.64
C PRO A 141 3.58 10.36 -5.71
N GLY A 142 3.78 9.72 -4.55
CA GLY A 142 4.52 8.47 -4.47
C GLY A 142 6.05 8.63 -4.56
N GLY A 143 6.56 9.86 -4.70
CA GLY A 143 8.01 10.11 -4.79
C GLY A 143 8.59 9.85 -6.18
N ALA A 144 7.71 9.78 -7.19
CA ALA A 144 8.09 9.71 -8.59
C ALA A 144 8.42 11.11 -9.14
N MET A 145 9.31 11.16 -10.12
CA MET A 145 9.73 12.37 -10.81
C MET A 145 9.74 12.11 -12.31
N VAL A 146 9.41 13.14 -13.09
CA VAL A 146 9.54 13.15 -14.55
C VAL A 146 10.71 14.05 -14.90
N LEU A 147 11.66 13.53 -15.66
CA LEU A 147 12.81 14.28 -16.15
C LEU A 147 12.46 15.09 -17.40
N ASP A 148 13.33 16.00 -17.81
CA ASP A 148 13.12 16.82 -19.03
C ASP A 148 13.01 15.98 -20.32
N ASP A 149 13.68 14.83 -20.38
CA ASP A 149 13.59 13.88 -21.50
C ASP A 149 12.33 12.99 -21.47
N GLY A 150 11.47 13.16 -20.46
CA GLY A 150 10.25 12.39 -20.26
C GLY A 150 10.43 11.09 -19.48
N GLU A 151 11.67 10.71 -19.14
CA GLU A 151 11.95 9.53 -18.34
C GLU A 151 11.34 9.66 -16.94
N LYS A 152 10.76 8.56 -16.44
CA LYS A 152 10.17 8.50 -15.10
C LYS A 152 11.14 7.85 -14.13
N VAL A 153 11.45 8.56 -13.06
CA VAL A 153 12.33 8.11 -11.97
C VAL A 153 11.52 7.97 -10.69
N HIS A 154 11.91 7.03 -9.84
CA HIS A 154 11.40 6.82 -8.49
C HIS A 154 12.58 6.69 -7.53
N LEU A 155 12.47 7.30 -6.35
CA LEU A 155 13.51 7.24 -5.34
C LEU A 155 13.68 5.80 -4.83
N LEU A 156 14.90 5.26 -4.91
CA LEU A 156 15.22 3.92 -4.45
C LEU A 156 15.32 3.86 -2.92
N GLY A 157 14.72 2.84 -2.30
CA GLY A 157 14.76 2.65 -0.85
C GLY A 157 13.78 3.54 -0.08
N VAL A 158 12.93 4.30 -0.77
CA VAL A 158 12.01 5.27 -0.19
C VAL A 158 10.58 4.99 -0.63
N CYS A 159 9.67 4.97 0.33
CA CYS A 159 8.24 4.82 0.11
C CYS A 159 7.53 6.11 0.50
N CYS A 160 7.10 6.92 -0.47
CA CYS A 160 6.36 8.15 -0.18
C CYS A 160 4.84 7.87 -0.13
N PRO A 161 4.05 8.75 0.53
CA PRO A 161 2.59 8.72 0.43
C PRO A 161 2.13 8.92 -1.03
N GLU A 162 1.12 8.16 -1.43
CA GLU A 162 0.50 8.26 -2.76
C GLU A 162 -0.50 9.43 -2.85
N ASP A 163 -1.06 9.67 -4.04
CA ASP A 163 -2.10 10.68 -4.22
C ASP A 163 -3.24 10.51 -3.19
N ARG A 164 -3.71 11.64 -2.63
CA ARG A 164 -4.77 11.75 -1.59
C ARG A 164 -4.43 11.12 -0.24
N GLN A 165 -3.23 10.58 -0.07
CA GLN A 165 -2.78 10.17 1.26
C GLN A 165 -2.36 11.40 2.08
N PRO A 166 -2.47 11.33 3.42
CA PRO A 166 -1.94 12.38 4.28
C PRO A 166 -0.47 12.64 3.97
N LEU A 167 -0.10 13.92 3.88
CA LEU A 167 1.27 14.39 3.61
C LEU A 167 1.81 14.17 2.19
N ALA A 168 1.01 13.66 1.26
CA ALA A 168 1.45 13.47 -0.13
C ALA A 168 1.78 14.79 -0.82
N ALA A 169 0.92 15.80 -0.67
CA ALA A 169 1.13 17.14 -1.23
C ALA A 169 2.34 17.83 -0.59
N GLU A 170 2.51 17.71 0.74
CA GLU A 170 3.69 18.23 1.44
C GLU A 170 4.99 17.56 0.98
N ALA A 171 4.99 16.24 0.75
CA ALA A 171 6.14 15.52 0.22
C ALA A 171 6.53 16.02 -1.18
N VAL A 172 5.55 16.16 -2.08
CA VAL A 172 5.75 16.71 -3.44
C VAL A 172 6.33 18.12 -3.37
N ALA A 173 5.67 19.02 -2.62
CA ALA A 173 6.11 20.41 -2.47
C ALA A 173 7.52 20.51 -1.87
N HIS A 174 7.88 19.59 -0.97
CA HIS A 174 9.22 19.55 -0.38
C HIS A 174 10.29 19.20 -1.43
N ILE A 175 10.08 18.15 -2.23
CA ILE A 175 11.01 17.78 -3.31
C ILE A 175 11.08 18.90 -4.34
N GLU A 176 9.93 19.45 -4.77
CA GLU A 176 9.87 20.55 -5.73
C GLU A 176 10.73 21.73 -5.27
N LYS A 177 10.64 22.11 -3.99
CA LYS A 177 11.48 23.17 -3.41
C LYS A 177 12.97 22.83 -3.49
N LEU A 178 13.36 21.58 -3.30
CA LEU A 178 14.77 21.14 -3.34
C LEU A 178 15.32 21.08 -4.76
N VAL A 179 14.50 20.71 -5.76
CA VAL A 179 14.92 20.56 -7.15
C VAL A 179 14.71 21.82 -8.01
N LYS A 180 13.88 22.76 -7.57
CA LYS A 180 13.56 23.98 -8.33
C LYS A 180 14.82 24.74 -8.70
N SER A 181 15.04 24.86 -10.01
CA SER A 181 16.20 25.54 -10.62
C SER A 181 17.56 24.93 -10.24
N ARG A 182 17.62 23.66 -9.83
CA ARG A 182 18.87 22.96 -9.50
C ARG A 182 19.10 21.79 -10.44
N LYS A 183 20.36 21.54 -10.80
CA LYS A 183 20.78 20.27 -11.41
C LYS A 183 20.74 19.19 -10.34
N CYS A 184 20.28 18.01 -10.73
CA CYS A 184 20.29 16.82 -9.89
C CYS A 184 21.30 15.81 -10.44
N GLU A 185 21.84 15.01 -9.55
CA GLU A 185 22.75 13.92 -9.84
C GLU A 185 22.04 12.60 -9.54
N GLN A 186 22.13 11.63 -10.45
CA GLN A 186 21.70 10.26 -10.17
C GLN A 186 22.85 9.36 -9.76
N SER A 187 22.57 8.41 -8.88
CA SER A 187 23.40 7.23 -8.68
C SER A 187 22.55 5.97 -8.52
N TRP A 188 23.15 4.83 -8.86
CA TRP A 188 22.53 3.51 -8.85
C TRP A 188 22.94 2.73 -7.60
N ASP A 189 22.22 1.64 -7.36
CA ASP A 189 22.56 0.66 -6.32
C ASP A 189 23.27 -0.56 -6.93
N GLY A 190 24.56 -0.68 -6.64
CA GLY A 190 25.41 -1.77 -7.14
C GLY A 190 26.41 -1.35 -8.21
N PRO A 191 27.13 -2.31 -8.81
CA PRO A 191 28.16 -2.03 -9.80
C PRO A 191 27.57 -1.55 -11.12
N ALA A 192 28.34 -0.71 -11.83
CA ALA A 192 28.02 -0.12 -13.14
C ALA A 192 27.53 -1.11 -14.21
N SER A 193 27.94 -2.38 -14.10
CA SER A 193 27.59 -3.44 -15.04
C SER A 193 26.18 -4.00 -14.86
N ARG A 194 25.42 -3.56 -13.85
CA ARG A 194 24.04 -4.04 -13.66
C ARG A 194 23.07 -3.34 -14.60
N PRO A 195 22.05 -4.07 -15.10
CA PRO A 195 20.97 -3.45 -15.85
C PRO A 195 20.25 -2.40 -15.00
N GLU A 196 19.76 -1.35 -15.65
CA GLU A 196 18.97 -0.30 -15.02
C GLU A 196 17.82 -0.90 -14.20
N LEU A 197 17.82 -0.62 -12.90
CA LEU A 197 16.80 -1.15 -12.01
C LEU A 197 15.49 -0.39 -12.27
N ARG A 198 14.44 -1.11 -12.68
CA ARG A 198 13.10 -0.56 -12.90
C ARG A 198 12.07 -1.23 -11.98
N ASN A 199 11.05 -0.47 -11.58
CA ASN A 199 9.91 -1.03 -10.86
C ASN A 199 8.89 -1.65 -11.83
N GLU A 200 7.82 -2.23 -11.28
CA GLU A 200 6.74 -2.88 -12.06
C GLU A 200 6.01 -1.90 -13.01
N ASN A 201 6.06 -0.60 -12.73
CA ASN A 201 5.51 0.46 -13.58
C ASN A 201 6.50 0.94 -14.66
N GLY A 202 7.65 0.28 -14.80
CA GLY A 202 8.71 0.65 -15.74
C GLY A 202 9.51 1.89 -15.34
N GLN A 203 9.32 2.44 -14.14
CA GLN A 203 10.04 3.63 -13.68
C GLN A 203 11.44 3.25 -13.20
N LEU A 204 12.39 4.12 -13.49
CA LEU A 204 13.78 3.97 -13.10
C LEU A 204 13.97 4.16 -11.59
N LEU A 205 14.73 3.29 -10.95
CA LEU A 205 14.96 3.35 -9.50
C LEU A 205 16.36 3.87 -9.22
N LEU A 206 16.41 5.06 -8.61
CA LEU A 206 17.65 5.81 -8.43
C LEU A 206 17.76 6.43 -7.06
N TYR A 207 19.00 6.63 -6.61
CA TYR A 207 19.30 7.69 -5.65
C TYR A 207 19.41 9.00 -6.41
N VAL A 208 18.83 10.07 -5.87
CA VAL A 208 18.86 11.39 -6.48
C VAL A 208 19.37 12.41 -5.47
N ALA A 209 20.38 13.17 -5.85
CA ALA A 209 20.97 14.24 -5.07
C ALA A 209 20.75 15.60 -5.76
N ALA A 210 20.33 16.63 -5.02
CA ALA A 210 20.01 17.94 -5.58
C ALA A 210 21.01 19.04 -5.22
N GLY A 211 21.42 19.83 -6.22
CA GLY A 211 22.27 21.00 -6.05
C GLY A 211 23.74 20.70 -5.71
N PRO A 212 24.57 21.73 -5.51
CA PRO A 212 26.02 21.59 -5.29
C PRO A 212 26.37 20.88 -3.97
N ASN A 213 25.47 20.95 -2.98
CA ASN A 213 25.64 20.27 -1.70
C ASN A 213 25.21 18.79 -1.76
N ARG A 214 24.77 18.30 -2.92
CA ARG A 214 24.36 16.92 -3.17
C ARG A 214 23.36 16.40 -2.14
N ILE A 215 22.32 17.18 -1.86
CA ILE A 215 21.29 16.85 -0.87
C ILE A 215 20.56 15.58 -1.32
N ASP A 216 20.67 14.51 -0.54
CA ASP A 216 19.97 13.24 -0.80
C ASP A 216 18.46 13.42 -0.63
N LEU A 217 17.73 13.45 -1.74
CA LEU A 217 16.28 13.70 -1.74
C LEU A 217 15.51 12.64 -0.95
N GLY A 218 15.93 11.37 -1.05
CA GLY A 218 15.30 10.27 -0.34
C GLY A 218 15.53 10.35 1.16
N GLY A 219 16.79 10.62 1.54
CA GLY A 219 17.18 10.82 2.93
C GLY A 219 16.46 12.00 3.59
N GLU A 220 16.32 13.13 2.88
CA GLU A 220 15.58 14.30 3.37
C GLU A 220 14.10 13.99 3.65
N LEU A 221 13.41 13.32 2.72
CA LEU A 221 12.00 12.96 2.92
C LEU A 221 11.80 12.10 4.17
N ILE A 222 12.66 11.09 4.35
CA ILE A 222 12.60 10.20 5.50
C ILE A 222 12.87 10.98 6.80
N GLU A 223 13.91 11.82 6.82
CA GLU A 223 14.29 12.61 8.00
C GLU A 223 13.22 13.63 8.42
N LYS A 224 12.49 14.21 7.44
CA LYS A 224 11.34 15.09 7.71
C LYS A 224 10.06 14.33 8.07
N GLY A 225 10.08 13.00 8.04
CA GLY A 225 8.89 12.17 8.24
C GLY A 225 7.87 12.30 7.11
N LEU A 226 8.31 12.59 5.88
CA LEU A 226 7.47 12.68 4.68
C LEU A 226 7.47 11.39 3.86
N ALA A 227 8.27 10.40 4.24
CA ALA A 227 8.33 9.07 3.63
C ALA A 227 8.75 7.99 4.64
N TRP A 228 8.46 6.73 4.30
CA TRP A 228 8.96 5.55 5.00
C TRP A 228 10.20 4.98 4.29
N VAL A 229 11.02 4.23 5.03
CA VAL A 229 12.03 3.38 4.40
C VAL A 229 11.36 2.19 3.72
N ASP A 230 11.71 1.93 2.47
CA ASP A 230 11.30 0.71 1.76
C ASP A 230 12.05 -0.49 2.34
N ARG A 231 11.34 -1.31 3.11
CA ARG A 231 11.91 -2.50 3.77
C ARG A 231 11.80 -3.76 2.91
N ASP A 232 11.08 -3.71 1.80
CA ASP A 232 10.88 -4.84 0.89
C ASP A 232 11.95 -4.86 -0.20
N ARG A 233 12.58 -3.71 -0.47
CA ARG A 233 13.73 -3.58 -1.36
C ARG A 233 14.97 -3.06 -0.63
N PRO A 234 15.80 -3.97 -0.08
CA PRO A 234 17.09 -3.59 0.48
C PRO A 234 17.97 -2.89 -0.57
N CYS A 235 18.66 -1.85 -0.13
CA CYS A 235 19.60 -1.07 -0.94
C CYS A 235 20.80 -0.63 -0.09
N THR A 236 21.90 -0.20 -0.71
CA THR A 236 23.13 0.20 0.03
C THR A 236 22.92 1.32 1.05
N LYS A 237 21.87 2.15 0.91
CA LYS A 237 21.54 3.22 1.87
C LYS A 237 20.54 2.82 2.97
N THR A 238 20.13 1.55 3.03
CA THR A 238 19.06 1.11 3.96
C THR A 238 19.35 1.47 5.42
N ASP A 239 20.57 1.25 5.89
CA ASP A 239 20.92 1.51 7.29
C ASP A 239 20.91 3.02 7.63
N ASP A 240 21.43 3.87 6.73
CA ASP A 240 21.36 5.33 6.87
C ASP A 240 19.89 5.81 6.89
N TYR A 241 19.07 5.29 5.98
CA TYR A 241 17.65 5.61 5.90
C TYR A 241 16.89 5.15 7.16
N LEU A 242 17.19 3.97 7.72
CA LEU A 242 16.59 3.52 8.97
C LEU A 242 16.98 4.38 10.17
N ALA A 243 18.20 4.92 10.20
CA ALA A 243 18.66 5.85 11.23
C ALA A 243 17.91 7.19 11.15
N ARG A 244 17.75 7.75 9.95
CA ARG A 244 16.96 8.97 9.73
C ARG A 244 15.48 8.78 10.06
N GLU A 245 14.91 7.64 9.69
CA GLU A 245 13.52 7.30 10.01
C GLU A 245 13.32 7.17 11.53
N HIS A 246 14.29 6.58 12.24
CA HIS A 246 14.25 6.51 13.70
C HIS A 246 14.21 7.90 14.35
N LEU A 247 15.02 8.84 13.86
CA LEU A 247 15.00 10.22 14.34
C LEU A 247 13.63 10.86 14.10
N ALA A 248 13.12 10.78 12.86
CA ALA A 248 11.81 11.32 12.49
C ALA A 248 10.67 10.72 13.34
N TRP A 249 10.74 9.41 13.62
CA TRP A 249 9.79 8.71 14.47
C TRP A 249 9.87 9.17 15.94
N SER A 250 11.06 9.23 16.52
CA SER A 250 11.26 9.62 17.92
C SER A 250 10.79 11.05 18.21
N GLU A 251 10.84 11.92 17.20
CA GLU A 251 10.37 13.30 17.28
C GLU A 251 8.92 13.49 16.80
N GLY A 252 8.24 12.42 16.36
CA GLY A 252 6.87 12.48 15.87
C GLY A 252 6.68 13.38 14.64
N ARG A 253 7.68 13.43 13.74
CA ARG A 253 7.65 14.26 12.52
C ARG A 253 6.72 13.65 11.47
N GLY A 254 6.01 14.51 10.74
CA GLY A 254 5.21 14.15 9.57
C GLY A 254 4.31 12.92 9.78
N ILE A 255 4.50 11.86 8.99
CA ILE A 255 3.74 10.62 9.01
C ILE A 255 3.84 9.90 10.36
N TRP A 256 4.87 10.15 11.17
CA TRP A 256 5.03 9.58 12.51
C TRP A 256 4.28 10.33 13.59
N ARG A 257 3.74 11.52 13.28
CA ARG A 257 2.89 12.26 14.21
C ARG A 257 1.72 11.38 14.63
N ARG A 258 1.45 11.38 15.95
CA ARG A 258 0.25 10.76 16.51
C ARG A 258 -0.99 11.44 15.93
N LEU A 259 -1.96 10.65 15.50
CA LEU A 259 -3.22 11.17 14.96
C LEU A 259 -4.25 11.27 16.08
N ASP A 260 -5.05 12.33 16.05
CA ASP A 260 -6.15 12.54 17.00
C ASP A 260 -7.46 11.91 16.52
N GLY A 261 -8.39 11.71 17.45
CA GLY A 261 -9.75 11.24 17.17
C GLY A 261 -9.82 9.88 16.48
N LEU A 262 -10.80 9.74 15.58
CA LEU A 262 -11.09 8.48 14.88
C LEU A 262 -9.96 8.02 13.95
N ALA A 263 -9.22 8.96 13.35
CA ALA A 263 -8.13 8.61 12.43
C ALA A 263 -7.00 7.84 13.14
N GLY A 264 -6.67 8.22 14.38
CA GLY A 264 -5.68 7.50 15.18
C GLY A 264 -6.19 6.20 15.80
N GLN A 265 -7.51 6.08 15.97
CA GLN A 265 -8.19 4.91 16.54
C GLN A 265 -8.63 3.89 15.47
N ALA A 266 -8.55 4.25 14.19
CA ALA A 266 -8.88 3.36 13.08
C ALA A 266 -8.14 2.03 13.23
N ARG A 267 -8.88 0.95 13.02
CA ARG A 267 -8.40 -0.42 13.23
C ARG A 267 -7.66 -0.90 11.99
N VAL A 268 -6.52 -1.56 12.22
CA VAL A 268 -5.63 -2.10 11.18
C VAL A 268 -5.12 -3.47 11.63
N LEU A 269 -4.77 -4.30 10.66
CA LEU A 269 -4.21 -5.62 10.88
C LEU A 269 -2.68 -5.59 10.78
N THR A 270 -2.03 -6.38 11.62
CA THR A 270 -0.60 -6.66 11.51
C THR A 270 -0.31 -8.09 11.96
N GLY A 271 0.73 -8.71 11.41
CA GLY A 271 1.22 -10.01 11.87
C GLY A 271 2.30 -9.87 12.93
N GLN A 272 2.58 -10.95 13.67
CA GLN A 272 3.57 -10.98 14.75
C GLN A 272 4.96 -10.43 14.36
N TYR A 273 5.37 -10.69 13.11
CA TYR A 273 6.67 -10.26 12.54
C TYR A 273 6.51 -9.31 11.36
N ALA A 274 5.32 -8.76 11.15
CA ALA A 274 5.07 -7.91 10.00
C ALA A 274 5.79 -6.56 10.17
N ARG A 275 6.40 -6.09 9.08
CA ARG A 275 6.98 -4.75 8.96
C ARG A 275 5.94 -3.70 8.56
N HIS A 276 4.76 -4.18 8.18
CA HIS A 276 3.66 -3.39 7.65
C HIS A 276 2.38 -3.61 8.45
N TYR A 277 1.56 -2.58 8.51
CA TYR A 277 0.15 -2.73 8.88
C TYR A 277 -0.74 -2.61 7.64
N HIS A 278 -1.93 -3.17 7.76
CA HIS A 278 -2.87 -3.42 6.68
C HIS A 278 -4.27 -2.91 7.06
N PRO A 279 -5.08 -2.45 6.11
CA PRO A 279 -6.51 -2.27 6.37
C PRO A 279 -7.14 -3.65 6.65
N THR A 280 -8.31 -3.66 7.30
CA THR A 280 -9.00 -4.91 7.69
C THR A 280 -9.53 -5.73 6.51
N ASP A 281 -9.57 -5.15 5.31
CA ASP A 281 -9.98 -5.79 4.05
C ASP A 281 -8.81 -6.02 3.09
N CYS A 282 -7.57 -5.95 3.59
CA CYS A 282 -6.39 -6.04 2.73
C CYS A 282 -6.23 -7.44 2.15
N PRO A 283 -5.97 -7.59 0.84
CA PRO A 283 -5.68 -8.89 0.24
C PRO A 283 -4.42 -9.55 0.81
N HIS A 284 -3.53 -8.77 1.44
CA HIS A 284 -2.32 -9.28 2.11
C HIS A 284 -2.58 -9.95 3.47
N GLU A 285 -3.78 -9.82 4.04
CA GLU A 285 -4.12 -10.45 5.33
C GLU A 285 -3.83 -11.96 5.31
N VAL A 286 -4.11 -12.64 4.19
CA VAL A 286 -3.85 -14.08 4.03
C VAL A 286 -2.39 -14.47 4.16
N HIS A 287 -1.47 -13.50 4.10
CA HIS A 287 -0.03 -13.71 4.24
C HIS A 287 0.48 -13.34 5.64
N LEU A 288 -0.35 -12.77 6.51
CA LEU A 288 0.02 -12.47 7.89
C LEU A 288 0.13 -13.76 8.70
N ASN A 289 1.22 -13.84 9.48
CA ASN A 289 1.36 -14.85 10.52
C ASN A 289 0.76 -14.29 11.80
N GLU A 290 -0.20 -15.01 12.39
CA GLU A 290 -0.92 -14.61 13.61
C GLU A 290 -1.46 -13.16 13.50
N PRO A 291 -2.44 -12.90 12.62
CA PRO A 291 -2.96 -11.55 12.45
C PRO A 291 -3.55 -11.03 13.76
N SER A 292 -3.18 -9.81 14.10
CA SER A 292 -3.65 -9.07 15.26
C SER A 292 -4.17 -7.71 14.82
N GLU A 293 -5.27 -7.28 15.43
CA GLU A 293 -5.91 -6.01 15.14
C GLU A 293 -5.47 -4.96 16.16
N ILE A 294 -4.86 -3.88 15.68
CA ILE A 294 -4.34 -2.77 16.47
C ILE A 294 -4.87 -1.44 15.90
N THR A 295 -4.67 -0.34 16.62
CA THR A 295 -4.98 1.00 16.09
C THR A 295 -3.88 1.54 15.20
N VAL A 296 -4.18 2.50 14.31
CA VAL A 296 -3.16 3.20 13.51
C VAL A 296 -2.08 3.83 14.39
N ASN A 297 -2.45 4.43 15.53
CA ASN A 297 -1.48 5.01 16.46
C ASN A 297 -0.58 3.96 17.12
N GLU A 298 -1.11 2.77 17.46
CA GLU A 298 -0.29 1.66 17.94
C GLU A 298 0.66 1.13 16.86
N ALA A 299 0.20 1.06 15.61
CA ALA A 299 1.05 0.66 14.48
C ALA A 299 2.20 1.65 14.27
N LYS A 300 1.91 2.96 14.33
CA LYS A 300 2.93 4.03 14.31
C LYS A 300 3.90 3.94 15.49
N ALA A 301 3.40 3.68 16.70
CA ALA A 301 4.24 3.50 17.88
C ALA A 301 5.18 2.29 17.74
N ARG A 302 4.80 1.28 16.95
CA ARG A 302 5.63 0.11 16.61
C ARG A 302 6.51 0.31 15.36
N ARG A 303 6.56 1.52 14.80
CA ARG A 303 7.30 1.84 13.55
C ARG A 303 6.90 1.00 12.35
N LEU A 304 5.63 0.59 12.27
CA LEU A 304 5.10 -0.13 11.12
C LEU A 304 4.77 0.85 9.99
N ALA A 305 5.15 0.50 8.77
CA ALA A 305 4.76 1.25 7.58
C ALA A 305 3.41 0.73 7.03
N PRO A 306 2.59 1.53 6.33
CA PRO A 306 1.44 1.00 5.64
C PRO A 306 1.85 0.09 4.49
N CYS A 307 1.16 -1.04 4.30
CA CYS A 307 1.40 -1.90 3.14
C CYS A 307 1.13 -1.18 1.80
N CYS A 308 1.66 -1.69 0.69
CA CYS A 308 1.48 -1.07 -0.63
C CYS A 308 -0.01 -0.91 -1.03
N PHE A 309 -0.88 -1.82 -0.60
CA PHE A 309 -2.33 -1.71 -0.87
C PHE A 309 -2.98 -0.57 -0.08
N TYR A 310 -2.61 -0.40 1.19
CA TYR A 310 -3.07 0.75 1.98
C TYR A 310 -2.55 2.06 1.37
N ARG A 311 -1.32 2.02 0.82
CA ARG A 311 -0.69 3.16 0.15
C ARG A 311 -1.44 3.58 -1.11
N ALA A 312 -1.86 2.64 -1.94
CA ALA A 312 -2.64 2.96 -3.15
C ALA A 312 -4.03 3.58 -2.85
N GLY A 313 -4.51 3.51 -1.60
CA GLY A 313 -5.88 3.83 -1.24
C GLY A 313 -6.88 2.79 -1.79
N PRO A 314 -8.15 2.80 -1.34
CA PRO A 314 -9.17 2.02 -2.03
C PRO A 314 -9.20 2.48 -3.50
N PRO A 315 -9.26 1.54 -4.48
CA PRO A 315 -9.45 1.93 -5.87
C PRO A 315 -10.71 2.78 -5.90
N VAL A 316 -10.56 4.04 -6.32
CA VAL A 316 -11.69 4.96 -6.42
C VAL A 316 -12.59 4.34 -7.46
N THR A 317 -13.62 3.63 -7.02
CA THR A 317 -14.61 3.08 -7.92
C THR A 317 -15.15 4.27 -8.72
N ALA A 318 -15.15 4.13 -10.04
CA ALA A 318 -15.47 5.23 -10.98
C ALA A 318 -16.82 5.92 -10.67
N THR A 319 -17.66 5.26 -9.87
CA THR A 319 -18.93 5.74 -9.33
C THR A 319 -18.79 6.99 -8.45
N ALA A 320 -17.74 7.14 -7.62
CA ALA A 320 -17.57 8.32 -6.76
C ALA A 320 -17.17 9.60 -7.54
N ARG A 321 -16.58 9.46 -8.74
CA ARG A 321 -16.24 10.61 -9.60
C ARG A 321 -17.46 11.31 -10.17
N LYS A 322 -18.60 10.64 -10.32
CA LYS A 322 -19.83 11.23 -10.87
C LYS A 322 -20.52 12.17 -9.88
N THR A 323 -20.44 11.91 -8.57
CA THR A 323 -21.06 12.77 -7.55
C THR A 323 -20.28 14.07 -7.31
N GLU A 324 -18.96 14.07 -7.45
CA GLU A 324 -18.14 15.27 -7.30
C GLU A 324 -18.21 16.22 -8.51
N THR A 325 -18.39 15.69 -9.73
CA THR A 325 -18.60 16.53 -10.91
C THR A 325 -20.02 17.10 -10.98
N ALA A 326 -21.02 16.42 -10.41
CA ALA A 326 -22.38 16.95 -10.31
C ALA A 326 -22.49 18.13 -9.32
N ALA A 327 -21.70 18.15 -8.25
CA ALA A 327 -21.75 19.20 -7.23
C ALA A 327 -21.12 20.55 -7.66
N LYS A 328 -20.31 20.59 -8.73
CA LYS A 328 -19.72 21.83 -9.27
C LYS A 328 -20.53 22.48 -10.40
N GLY A 329 -21.69 21.93 -10.76
CA GLY A 329 -22.51 22.39 -11.89
C GLY A 329 -23.48 23.55 -11.62
N THR A 330 -23.68 23.98 -10.37
CA THR A 330 -24.75 24.94 -10.03
C THR A 330 -24.22 26.14 -9.24
N GLN A 331 -23.25 26.87 -9.80
CA GLN A 331 -23.05 28.27 -9.41
C GLN A 331 -23.80 29.15 -10.41
N SER A 332 -24.98 29.58 -9.98
CA SER A 332 -25.79 30.59 -10.66
C SER A 332 -24.94 31.82 -10.93
N ARG A 333 -24.77 32.17 -12.20
CA ARG A 333 -24.14 33.43 -12.60
C ARG A 333 -24.99 34.58 -12.10
N GLU A 334 -24.47 35.32 -11.13
CA GLU A 334 -25.00 36.61 -10.70
C GLU A 334 -24.93 37.60 -11.88
N PRO A 335 -26.04 38.27 -12.25
CA PRO A 335 -26.04 39.17 -13.39
C PRO A 335 -25.24 40.44 -13.07
N ALA A 336 -24.26 40.73 -13.95
CA ALA A 336 -23.42 41.91 -13.87
C ALA A 336 -24.25 43.20 -13.92
N ASN A 337 -24.24 43.93 -12.81
CA ASN A 337 -24.88 45.23 -12.66
C ASN A 337 -24.08 46.28 -13.46
N ARG A 338 -24.58 46.68 -14.64
CA ARG A 338 -24.02 47.77 -15.45
C ARG A 338 -24.45 49.11 -14.86
N HIS A 339 -23.55 49.79 -14.15
CA HIS A 339 -23.69 51.23 -13.88
C HIS A 339 -23.22 52.05 -15.09
N ALA A 340 -24.18 52.67 -15.77
CA ALA A 340 -23.94 53.73 -16.74
C ALA A 340 -23.57 55.02 -16.01
N LYS A 341 -22.41 55.60 -16.34
CA LYS A 341 -22.06 56.98 -16.00
C LYS A 341 -22.65 57.91 -17.07
N SER A 342 -23.64 58.71 -16.70
CA SER A 342 -23.99 59.94 -17.43
C SER A 342 -22.95 61.00 -17.12
N LYS A 343 -22.41 61.63 -18.17
CA LYS A 343 -21.70 62.90 -18.11
C LYS A 343 -22.73 64.00 -18.38
N ASP A 344 -22.76 65.00 -17.52
CA ASP A 344 -23.11 66.38 -17.83
C ASP A 344 -21.99 67.27 -17.30
#